data_AF-A0A5D4IRC4-F1
#
_entry.id   AF-A0A5D4IRC4-F1
#
_cell.length_a   1.000
_cell.length_b   1.000
_cell.length_c   1.000
_cell.angle_alpha   90.00
_cell.angle_beta   90.00
_cell.angle_gamma   90.00
#
_symmetry.space_group_name_H-M   'P 1'
#
loop_
_entity.id
_entity.type
_entity.pdbx_description
1 polymer ?
#
loop_
_entity_poly.entity_id
_entity_poly.type
_entity_poly.pdbx_seq_one_letter_code
_entity_poly.pdbx_strand_id
1 'polypeptide(L)'
;MTFWCVEQAIPLGGYSFVRNQLVDGHGTGNTGAMNHDRAALMASWKRTRAHLDAARAYFAPLPGVDLSTTTEFLAHNELGLAFDCLVHLADDLGLPLDFWQHMDRAAREMRLYSDEPHMPHREAADSCLRHLAAASERD
;
A
#
# COMPACT_ATOMS: atom_id res chain seq x y z
N MET A 1 18.50 -15.86 -12.85
CA MET A 1 18.69 -16.46 -11.51
C MET A 1 18.32 -15.37 -10.52
N THR A 2 17.26 -15.42 -9.73
CA THR A 2 16.31 -16.51 -9.44
C THR A 2 15.07 -15.84 -8.84
N PHE A 3 13.89 -16.28 -9.30
CA PHE A 3 12.57 -16.16 -8.68
C PHE A 3 12.59 -15.83 -7.17
N TRP A 4 12.01 -14.70 -6.78
CA TRP A 4 11.52 -14.44 -5.42
C TRP A 4 10.06 -13.99 -5.50
N CYS A 5 9.24 -14.83 -6.12
CA CYS A 5 7.81 -14.88 -5.85
C CYS A 5 7.61 -16.23 -5.16
N VAL A 6 7.25 -16.20 -3.87
CA VAL A 6 7.00 -17.34 -2.96
C VAL A 6 8.23 -18.05 -2.38
N GLU A 7 8.67 -17.62 -1.20
CA GLU A 7 8.96 -18.55 -0.10
C GLU A 7 8.76 -17.87 1.26
N GLN A 8 7.51 -17.79 1.72
CA GLN A 8 7.17 -18.04 3.12
C GLN A 8 5.81 -18.73 3.17
N ALA A 9 5.85 -20.06 3.15
CA ALA A 9 4.76 -20.88 3.66
C ALA A 9 4.82 -20.82 5.19
N ILE A 10 3.95 -20.02 5.82
CA ILE A 10 3.55 -20.24 7.22
C ILE A 10 2.24 -21.02 7.19
N PRO A 11 2.21 -22.28 7.66
CA PRO A 11 0.97 -23.03 7.77
C PRO A 11 0.22 -22.62 9.04
N LEU A 12 -1.11 -22.52 8.90
CA LEU A 12 -2.14 -22.47 9.94
C LEU A 12 -2.29 -21.15 10.72
N GLY A 13 -3.43 -20.48 10.48
CA GLY A 13 -4.17 -19.81 11.54
C GLY A 13 -4.25 -18.28 11.44
N GLY A 14 -5.33 -17.81 10.81
CA GLY A 14 -6.02 -16.59 11.24
C GLY A 14 -5.30 -15.26 11.04
N TYR A 15 -5.12 -14.81 9.80
CA TYR A 15 -4.79 -13.40 9.55
C TYR A 15 -6.08 -12.55 9.56
N SER A 16 -6.40 -12.00 10.74
CA SER A 16 -7.38 -10.94 10.89
C SER A 16 -6.84 -9.65 10.28
N PHE A 17 -7.32 -9.33 9.09
CA PHE A 17 -7.33 -7.98 8.55
C PHE A 17 -8.00 -7.03 9.56
N VAL A 18 -7.24 -6.03 10.03
CA VAL A 18 -7.61 -4.88 10.87
C VAL A 18 -8.97 -5.01 11.59
N ARG A 19 -9.01 -5.78 12.68
CA ARG A 19 -10.12 -5.74 13.63
C ARG A 19 -9.94 -4.49 14.48
N ASN A 20 -10.63 -3.42 14.13
CA ASN A 20 -10.78 -2.24 14.98
C ASN A 20 -11.41 -2.71 16.31
N GLN A 21 -10.59 -2.96 17.33
CA GLN A 21 -11.07 -3.28 18.67
C GLN A 21 -11.64 -2.01 19.28
N LEU A 22 -12.97 -1.88 19.22
CA LEU A 22 -13.71 -1.01 20.12
C LEU A 22 -14.93 -1.78 20.64
N VAL A 23 -14.69 -2.64 21.63
CA VAL A 23 -15.72 -3.11 22.55
C VAL A 23 -15.37 -2.54 23.91
N ASP A 24 -16.05 -1.46 24.30
CA ASP A 24 -16.78 -1.38 25.56
C ASP A 24 -17.57 -0.07 25.60
N GLY A 25 -18.90 -0.18 25.65
CA GLY A 25 -19.79 0.98 25.70
C GLY A 25 -21.23 0.63 25.34
N HIS A 26 -21.92 -0.01 26.28
CA HIS A 26 -23.35 -0.28 26.25
C HIS A 26 -24.14 1.04 26.06
N GLY A 27 -24.89 1.18 24.96
CA GLY A 27 -25.76 2.35 24.79
C GLY A 27 -26.28 2.52 23.35
N THR A 28 -27.60 2.47 23.21
CA THR A 28 -28.37 2.60 21.97
C THR A 28 -28.06 3.90 21.21
N GLY A 29 -27.23 3.83 20.16
CA GLY A 29 -26.93 4.97 19.27
C GLY A 29 -26.09 4.69 18.01
N ASN A 30 -25.79 3.42 17.69
CA ASN A 30 -24.55 3.07 16.97
C ASN A 30 -24.68 2.85 15.44
N THR A 31 -25.89 2.81 14.86
CA THR A 31 -26.07 2.47 13.44
C THR A 31 -25.60 3.58 12.48
N GLY A 32 -25.66 4.84 12.92
CA GLY A 32 -25.18 5.99 12.14
C GLY A 32 -23.65 6.09 12.09
N ALA A 33 -22.99 5.90 13.23
CA ALA A 33 -21.52 5.93 13.34
C ALA A 33 -20.86 4.77 12.56
N MET A 34 -21.40 3.56 12.70
CA MET A 34 -20.88 2.35 12.02
C MET A 34 -20.95 2.45 10.48
N ASN A 35 -21.96 3.13 9.93
CA ASN A 35 -22.05 3.42 8.50
C ASN A 35 -21.10 4.53 8.05
N HIS A 36 -20.86 5.53 8.90
CA HIS A 36 -19.93 6.62 8.61
C HIS A 36 -18.48 6.10 8.54
N ASP A 37 -18.09 5.22 9.47
CA ASP A 37 -16.76 4.61 9.50
C ASP A 37 -16.52 3.72 8.28
N ARG A 38 -17.53 2.95 7.87
CA ARG A 38 -17.43 2.13 6.65
C ARG A 38 -17.31 2.99 5.40
N ALA A 39 -18.08 4.07 5.29
CA ALA A 39 -18.01 4.98 4.13
C ALA A 39 -16.65 5.68 4.06
N ALA A 40 -16.11 6.12 5.20
CA ALA A 40 -14.78 6.71 5.30
C ALA A 40 -13.68 5.71 4.90
N LEU A 41 -13.79 4.45 5.33
CA LEU A 41 -12.87 3.38 4.96
C LEU A 41 -12.90 3.11 3.44
N MET A 42 -14.08 2.96 2.85
CA MET A 42 -14.23 2.77 1.39
C MET A 42 -13.65 3.95 0.60
N ALA A 43 -13.86 5.18 1.09
CA ALA A 43 -13.29 6.38 0.47
C ALA A 43 -11.76 6.37 0.54
N SER A 44 -11.16 5.97 1.65
CA SER A 44 -9.71 5.84 1.79
C SER A 44 -9.12 4.76 0.87
N TRP A 45 -9.79 3.61 0.74
CA TRP A 45 -9.36 2.57 -0.21
C TRP A 45 -9.42 3.06 -1.66
N LYS A 46 -10.46 3.80 -2.03
CA LYS A 46 -10.58 4.39 -3.36
C LYS A 46 -9.45 5.40 -3.64
N ARG A 47 -9.11 6.25 -2.66
CA ARG A 47 -7.99 7.21 -2.79
C ARG A 47 -6.64 6.49 -2.89
N THR A 48 -6.42 5.49 -2.04
CA THR A 48 -5.21 4.64 -2.08
C THR A 48 -5.05 4.01 -3.47
N ARG A 49 -6.11 3.37 -3.98
CA ARG A 49 -6.09 2.76 -5.31
C ARG A 49 -5.77 3.78 -6.41
N ALA A 50 -6.36 4.96 -6.36
CA ALA A 50 -6.10 6.01 -7.34
C ALA A 50 -4.62 6.45 -7.34
N HIS A 51 -3.98 6.52 -6.17
CA HIS A 51 -2.55 6.80 -6.06
C HIS A 51 -1.68 5.68 -6.64
N LEU A 52 -2.03 4.41 -6.37
CA LEU A 52 -1.31 3.27 -6.94
C LEU A 52 -1.48 3.16 -8.46
N ASP A 53 -2.68 3.44 -8.98
CA ASP A 53 -2.92 3.49 -10.43
C ASP A 53 -2.15 4.63 -11.11
N ALA A 54 -2.07 5.80 -10.48
CA ALA A 54 -1.27 6.92 -10.97
C ALA A 54 0.24 6.56 -10.98
N ALA A 55 0.74 5.96 -9.90
CA ALA A 55 2.12 5.50 -9.80
C ALA A 55 2.44 4.43 -10.87
N ARG A 56 1.52 3.49 -11.10
CA ARG A 56 1.66 2.45 -12.13
C ARG A 56 1.81 3.02 -13.54
N ALA A 57 1.20 4.17 -13.84
CA ALA A 57 1.30 4.79 -15.17
C ALA A 57 2.74 5.20 -15.54
N TYR A 58 3.62 5.44 -14.57
CA TYR A 58 5.04 5.77 -14.81
C TYR A 58 5.84 4.60 -15.40
N PHE A 59 5.35 3.37 -15.27
CA PHE A 59 5.99 2.18 -15.83
C PHE A 59 5.48 1.83 -17.24
N ALA A 60 4.32 2.34 -17.66
CA ALA A 60 3.76 2.09 -18.98
C ALA A 60 4.72 2.40 -20.16
N PRO A 61 5.54 3.46 -20.14
CA PRO A 61 6.50 3.72 -21.21
C PRO A 61 7.79 2.90 -21.11
N LEU A 62 8.03 2.16 -20.01
CA LEU A 62 9.28 1.44 -19.78
C LEU A 62 9.25 0.03 -20.40
N PRO A 63 10.13 -0.29 -21.35
CA PRO A 63 10.18 -1.63 -21.93
C PRO A 63 10.73 -2.63 -20.93
N GLY A 64 10.12 -3.81 -20.86
CA GLY A 64 10.62 -4.94 -20.05
C GLY A 64 10.19 -4.94 -18.58
N VAL A 65 9.40 -3.97 -18.13
CA VAL A 65 8.77 -4.01 -16.81
C VAL A 65 7.49 -4.85 -16.88
N ASP A 66 7.41 -5.91 -16.07
CA ASP A 66 6.18 -6.68 -15.92
C ASP A 66 5.29 -6.09 -14.81
N LEU A 67 4.10 -5.64 -15.21
CA LEU A 67 3.07 -5.10 -14.30
C LEU A 67 1.92 -6.07 -14.04
N SER A 68 2.02 -7.32 -14.52
CA SER A 68 0.98 -8.33 -14.39
C SER A 68 0.58 -8.57 -12.94
N THR A 69 1.58 -8.80 -12.07
CA THR A 69 1.40 -9.08 -10.65
C THR A 69 0.76 -7.90 -9.91
N THR A 70 1.26 -6.68 -10.14
CA THR A 70 0.64 -5.46 -9.57
C THR A 70 -0.80 -5.29 -10.02
N THR A 71 -1.11 -5.59 -11.29
CA THR A 71 -2.46 -5.47 -11.84
C THR A 71 -3.42 -6.47 -11.20
N GLU A 72 -2.96 -7.69 -10.93
CA GLU A 72 -3.73 -8.72 -10.21
C GLU A 72 -4.06 -8.28 -8.78
N PHE A 73 -3.08 -7.78 -8.02
CA PHE A 73 -3.31 -7.27 -6.67
C PHE A 73 -4.28 -6.09 -6.63
N LEU A 74 -4.19 -5.16 -7.59
CA LEU A 74 -5.15 -4.07 -7.72
C LEU A 74 -6.57 -4.57 -8.07
N ALA A 75 -6.70 -5.66 -8.83
CA ALA A 75 -8.00 -6.26 -9.12
C ALA A 75 -8.64 -6.87 -7.88
N HIS A 76 -7.85 -7.44 -6.96
CA HIS A 76 -8.31 -8.04 -5.71
C HIS A 76 -8.39 -7.06 -4.52
N ASN A 77 -8.07 -5.78 -4.72
CA ASN A 77 -7.94 -4.77 -3.66
C ASN A 77 -6.87 -5.11 -2.61
N GLU A 78 -5.84 -5.86 -2.99
CA GLU A 78 -4.66 -6.16 -2.17
C GLU A 78 -3.67 -4.99 -2.26
N LEU A 79 -4.11 -3.81 -1.79
CA LEU A 79 -3.43 -2.53 -2.00
C LEU A 79 -2.01 -2.49 -1.39
N GLY A 80 -1.79 -3.17 -0.27
CA GLY A 80 -0.46 -3.30 0.34
C GLY A 80 0.52 -4.11 -0.50
N LEU A 81 0.06 -5.23 -1.09
CA LEU A 81 0.90 -6.04 -1.99
C LEU A 81 1.17 -5.32 -3.30
N ALA A 82 0.17 -4.61 -3.84
CA ALA A 82 0.37 -3.75 -5.01
C ALA A 82 1.40 -2.63 -4.73
N PHE A 83 1.37 -2.05 -3.52
CA PHE A 83 2.35 -1.06 -3.08
C PHE A 83 3.77 -1.64 -3.01
N ASP A 84 3.95 -2.79 -2.35
CA ASP A 84 5.25 -3.47 -2.26
C ASP A 84 5.84 -3.76 -3.65
N CYS A 85 5.02 -4.29 -4.56
CA CYS A 85 5.47 -4.56 -5.92
C CYS A 85 5.93 -3.30 -6.65
N LEU A 86 5.18 -2.20 -6.54
CA LEU A 86 5.54 -0.94 -7.19
C LEU A 86 6.82 -0.32 -6.61
N VAL A 87 7.01 -0.37 -5.28
CA VAL A 87 8.26 0.09 -4.66
C VAL A 87 9.43 -0.77 -5.12
N HIS A 88 9.28 -2.09 -5.11
CA HIS A 88 10.33 -3.01 -5.54
C HIS A 88 10.73 -2.80 -7.01
N LEU A 89 9.75 -2.63 -7.90
CA LEU A 89 10.02 -2.33 -9.31
C LEU A 89 10.70 -0.96 -9.49
N ALA A 90 10.38 0.02 -8.65
CA ALA A 90 10.92 1.38 -8.75
C ALA A 90 12.32 1.55 -8.15
N ASP A 91 12.74 0.66 -7.25
CA ASP A 91 13.91 0.82 -6.37
C ASP A 91 15.19 1.19 -7.15
N ASP A 92 15.39 0.56 -8.31
CA ASP A 92 16.57 0.75 -9.16
C ASP A 92 16.34 1.60 -10.42
N LEU A 93 15.10 2.06 -10.65
CA LEU A 93 14.74 2.74 -11.90
C LEU A 93 14.93 4.26 -11.86
N GLY A 94 15.20 4.83 -10.68
CA GLY A 94 15.41 6.28 -10.52
C GLY A 94 14.19 7.10 -10.95
N LEU A 95 12.98 6.63 -10.62
CA LEU A 95 11.73 7.28 -11.01
C LEU A 95 11.62 8.72 -10.45
N PRO A 96 10.87 9.60 -11.14
CA PRO A 96 10.78 11.02 -10.79
C PRO A 96 10.09 11.25 -9.44
N LEU A 97 10.26 12.46 -8.89
CA LEU A 97 9.68 12.84 -7.59
C LEU A 97 8.16 12.59 -7.52
N ASP A 98 7.42 12.93 -8.57
CA ASP A 98 5.95 12.75 -8.63
C ASP A 98 5.52 11.29 -8.39
N PHE A 99 6.30 10.32 -8.88
CA PHE A 99 6.04 8.91 -8.62
C PHE A 99 6.11 8.61 -7.12
N TRP A 100 7.19 9.03 -6.46
CA TRP A 100 7.39 8.80 -5.02
C TRP A 100 6.38 9.55 -4.16
N GLN A 101 5.90 10.71 -4.61
CA GLN A 101 4.81 11.43 -3.96
C GLN A 101 3.48 10.66 -4.04
N HIS A 102 3.19 10.00 -5.15
CA HIS A 102 2.02 9.12 -5.24
C HIS A 102 2.14 7.92 -4.28
N MET A 103 3.33 7.33 -4.18
CA MET A 103 3.59 6.23 -3.25
C MET A 103 3.47 6.66 -1.78
N ASP A 104 4.04 7.81 -1.38
CA ASP A 104 3.90 8.34 -0.01
C ASP A 104 2.43 8.58 0.35
N ARG A 105 1.64 9.17 -0.56
CA ARG A 105 0.19 9.39 -0.33
C ARG A 105 -0.57 8.07 -0.14
N ALA A 106 -0.24 7.04 -0.94
CA ALA A 106 -0.83 5.72 -0.76
C ALA A 106 -0.46 5.10 0.60
N ALA A 107 0.82 5.17 0.99
CA ALA A 107 1.30 4.68 2.28
C ALA A 107 0.63 5.40 3.47
N ARG A 108 0.40 6.72 3.38
CA ARG A 108 -0.31 7.50 4.40
C ARG A 108 -1.77 7.10 4.54
N GLU A 109 -2.49 6.90 3.44
CA GLU A 109 -3.88 6.44 3.48
C GLU A 109 -4.00 5.05 4.12
N MET A 110 -3.02 4.18 3.87
CA MET A 110 -2.93 2.84 4.48
C MET A 110 -2.30 2.84 5.89
N ARG A 111 -1.80 3.99 6.37
CA ARG A 111 -1.13 4.15 7.67
C ARG A 111 0.10 3.25 7.86
N LEU A 112 0.87 3.04 6.79
CA LEU A 112 2.07 2.18 6.81
C LEU A 112 3.25 2.74 7.62
N TYR A 113 3.21 4.01 8.00
CA TYR A 113 4.24 4.69 8.81
C TYR A 113 4.00 4.57 10.32
N SER A 114 3.11 3.68 10.76
CA SER A 114 2.87 3.49 12.19
C SER A 114 4.05 2.79 12.86
N ASP A 115 4.34 3.12 14.12
CA ASP A 115 5.40 2.51 14.93
C ASP A 115 5.03 1.10 15.45
N GLU A 116 3.93 0.51 14.95
CA GLU A 116 3.48 -0.80 15.38
C GLU A 116 4.51 -1.90 15.03
N PRO A 117 4.92 -2.72 16.01
CA PRO A 117 5.79 -3.85 15.74
C PRO A 117 5.12 -4.82 14.75
N HIS A 118 5.89 -5.33 13.78
CA HIS A 118 5.45 -6.29 12.76
C HIS A 118 4.38 -5.80 11.77
N MET A 119 4.37 -4.49 11.47
CA MET A 119 3.54 -3.98 10.38
C MET A 119 4.01 -4.55 9.03
N PRO A 120 3.15 -5.26 8.27
CA PRO A 120 3.48 -5.67 6.91
C PRO A 120 3.73 -4.43 6.04
N HIS A 121 4.55 -4.57 4.99
CA HIS A 121 4.87 -3.48 4.04
C HIS A 121 5.78 -2.38 4.59
N ARG A 122 6.25 -2.49 5.84
CA ARG A 122 7.11 -1.49 6.47
C ARG A 122 8.42 -1.24 5.70
N GLU A 123 9.08 -2.31 5.24
CA GLU A 123 10.33 -2.18 4.47
C GLU A 123 10.12 -1.39 3.16
N ALA A 124 9.01 -1.64 2.47
CA ALA A 124 8.64 -0.91 1.27
C ALA A 124 8.29 0.56 1.59
N ALA A 125 7.60 0.82 2.70
CA ALA A 125 7.28 2.17 3.15
C ALA A 125 8.55 2.97 3.51
N ASP A 126 9.49 2.32 4.20
CA ASP A 126 10.80 2.90 4.52
C ASP A 126 11.63 3.16 3.25
N SER A 127 11.59 2.26 2.26
CA SER A 127 12.24 2.51 0.96
C SER A 127 11.61 3.69 0.22
N CYS A 128 10.27 3.78 0.22
CA CYS A 128 9.55 4.90 -0.37
C CYS A 128 9.99 6.25 0.23
N LEU A 129 10.16 6.34 1.55
CA LEU A 129 10.63 7.57 2.19
C LEU A 129 12.07 7.92 1.80
N ARG A 130 12.95 6.93 1.73
CA ARG A 130 14.35 7.13 1.29
C ARG A 130 14.42 7.68 -0.13
N HIS A 131 13.66 7.09 -1.05
CA HIS A 131 13.62 7.55 -2.44
C HIS A 131 12.92 8.89 -2.61
N LEU A 132 11.86 9.17 -1.84
CA LEU A 132 11.22 10.47 -1.84
C LEU A 132 12.22 11.58 -1.43
N ALA A 133 12.98 11.35 -0.36
CA ALA A 133 14.02 12.28 0.09
C ALA A 133 15.09 12.47 -1.00
N ALA A 134 15.62 11.37 -1.54
CA ALA A 134 16.64 11.42 -2.58
C ALA A 134 16.18 12.08 -3.88
N ALA A 135 14.92 11.90 -4.27
CA ALA A 135 14.33 12.55 -5.45
C ALA A 135 14.09 14.05 -5.21
N SER A 136 13.69 14.43 -3.99
CA SER A 136 13.44 15.82 -3.62
C SER A 136 14.71 16.68 -3.60
N GLU A 137 15.87 16.06 -3.37
CA GLU A 137 17.18 16.73 -3.42
C GLU A 137 17.69 16.99 -4.85
N ARG A 138 17.06 16.38 -5.87
CA ARG A 138 17.50 16.44 -7.27
C ARG A 138 16.69 17.39 -8.15
N ASP A 139 15.52 17.83 -7.67
CA ASP A 139 14.69 18.88 -8.30
C ASP A 139 15.16 20.29 -7.91
#